data_AF-A0A0P0Y851-F1
#
_entry.id   AF-A0A0P0Y851-F1
#
_cell.length_a   1.000
_cell.length_b   1.000
_cell.length_c   1.000
_cell.angle_alpha   90.00
_cell.angle_beta   90.00
_cell.angle_gamma   90.00
#
_symmetry.space_group_name_H-M   'P 1'
#
loop_
_entity.id
_entity.type
_entity.pdbx_description
1 polymer ?
#
loop_
_entity_poly.entity_id
_entity_poly.type
_entity_poly.pdbx_seq_one_letter_code
_entity_poly.pdbx_strand_id
1 'polypeptide(L)'
;HPSLPSSTSTLRLLISSSPRRPPPPPPRARRYNRLAASASAAREMPWPHVLTVAGSDSGGGAGIQADIKACAALGAYCSSVVTAVTAQNTAGVQGIHVVPEEFIREQLNSVLSDMSVDVVKTGMLPSIGVVRVLCESLKKFPVKGSFSGGSSYGVHKWRYSFRIIYSLCI
;
A
#
# COMPACT_ATOMS: atom_id res chain seq x y z
N HIS A 1 -51.01 -39.62 -3.20
CA HIS A 1 -49.67 -40.24 -3.33
C HIS A 1 -49.57 -40.91 -4.69
N PRO A 2 -48.42 -40.90 -5.39
CA PRO A 2 -47.06 -40.47 -4.99
C PRO A 2 -46.57 -39.24 -5.80
N SER A 3 -45.93 -38.21 -5.23
CA SER A 3 -44.59 -38.10 -4.61
C SER A 3 -43.42 -38.38 -5.55
N LEU A 4 -42.72 -37.31 -5.98
CA LEU A 4 -41.27 -37.31 -6.24
C LEU A 4 -40.71 -35.87 -6.10
N PRO A 5 -39.77 -35.63 -5.17
CA PRO A 5 -38.92 -34.44 -5.13
C PRO A 5 -37.49 -34.77 -5.60
N SER A 6 -36.83 -33.85 -6.31
CA SER A 6 -35.36 -33.76 -6.45
C SER A 6 -35.06 -32.42 -7.11
N SER A 7 -34.06 -31.60 -6.79
CA SER A 7 -32.93 -31.67 -5.88
C SER A 7 -32.45 -30.22 -5.76
N THR A 8 -32.69 -29.54 -4.63
CA THR A 8 -32.00 -28.28 -4.32
C THR A 8 -31.14 -28.54 -3.10
N SER A 9 -29.90 -28.93 -3.36
CA SER A 9 -28.86 -29.12 -2.35
C SER A 9 -28.47 -27.76 -1.74
N THR A 10 -29.28 -27.27 -0.82
CA THR A 10 -28.89 -26.16 0.06
C THR A 10 -27.94 -26.71 1.12
N LEU A 11 -26.65 -26.51 0.90
CA LEU A 11 -25.57 -26.81 1.83
C LEU A 11 -25.79 -25.99 3.12
N ARG A 12 -26.39 -26.60 4.14
CA ARG A 12 -26.43 -26.07 5.50
C ARG A 12 -25.05 -26.25 6.13
N LEU A 13 -24.27 -25.16 6.15
CA LEU A 13 -23.09 -25.03 7.02
C LEU A 13 -23.55 -25.06 8.48
N LEU A 14 -23.41 -26.21 9.14
CA LEU A 14 -23.51 -26.35 10.59
C LEU A 14 -22.26 -25.74 11.22
N ILE A 15 -22.31 -24.44 11.51
CA ILE A 15 -21.33 -23.78 12.38
C ILE A 15 -21.72 -24.11 13.83
N SER A 16 -20.89 -24.93 14.48
CA SER A 16 -20.89 -25.20 15.92
C SER A 16 -21.01 -23.91 16.73
N SER A 17 -22.09 -23.81 17.51
CA SER A 17 -22.39 -22.72 18.45
C SER A 17 -21.68 -22.94 19.78
N SER A 18 -20.38 -22.67 19.83
CA SER A 18 -19.69 -22.34 21.09
C SER A 18 -19.66 -20.82 21.29
N PRO A 19 -19.99 -20.29 22.48
CA PRO A 19 -19.87 -18.86 22.76
C PRO A 19 -18.40 -18.44 22.68
N ARG A 20 -18.05 -17.61 21.68
CA ARG A 20 -16.73 -16.98 21.60
C ARG A 20 -16.59 -16.02 22.78
N ARG A 21 -15.55 -16.16 23.60
CA ARG A 21 -15.21 -15.16 24.62
C ARG A 21 -14.95 -13.81 23.92
N PRO A 22 -15.41 -12.68 24.50
CA PRO A 22 -15.06 -11.37 23.95
C PRO A 22 -13.53 -11.16 24.01
N PRO A 23 -12.94 -10.49 23.00
CA PRO A 23 -11.52 -10.17 23.03
C PRO A 23 -11.21 -9.28 24.26
N PRO A 24 -10.01 -9.39 24.85
CA PRO A 24 -9.61 -8.52 25.95
C PRO A 24 -9.69 -7.05 25.51
N PRO A 25 -10.07 -6.12 26.41
CA PRO A 25 -10.12 -4.71 26.07
C PRO A 25 -8.71 -4.22 25.67
N PRO A 26 -8.61 -3.30 24.68
CA PRO A 26 -7.32 -2.72 24.32
C PRO A 26 -6.68 -2.05 25.54
N PRO A 27 -5.33 -2.07 25.65
CA PRO A 27 -4.64 -1.43 26.76
C PRO A 27 -5.08 0.04 26.90
N ARG A 28 -5.49 0.44 28.11
CA ARG A 28 -6.03 1.77 28.44
C ARG A 28 -5.19 2.88 27.80
N ALA A 29 -5.86 3.79 27.10
CA ALA A 29 -5.35 4.90 26.27
C ALA A 29 -4.51 5.97 27.00
N ARG A 30 -3.81 5.64 28.09
CA ARG A 30 -3.06 6.59 28.92
C ARG A 30 -1.60 6.77 28.52
N ARG A 31 -1.03 5.92 27.66
CA ARG A 31 0.35 6.08 27.15
C ARG A 31 0.44 6.82 25.80
N TYR A 32 -0.65 6.98 25.06
CA TYR A 32 -0.63 7.69 23.77
C TYR A 32 -0.70 9.22 23.91
N ASN A 33 -1.20 9.74 25.04
CA ASN A 33 -1.47 11.17 25.21
C ASN A 33 -0.24 12.04 25.49
N ARG A 34 0.97 11.49 25.67
CA ARG A 34 2.20 12.32 25.79
C ARG A 34 2.88 12.59 24.44
N LEU A 35 2.55 11.82 23.38
CA LEU A 35 3.09 12.01 22.03
C LEU A 35 2.22 12.90 21.14
N ALA A 36 1.07 13.38 21.65
CA ALA A 36 0.13 14.23 20.92
C ALA A 36 0.37 15.73 21.13
N ALA A 37 1.38 16.12 21.90
CA ALA A 37 1.58 17.50 22.37
C ALA A 37 2.85 18.19 21.83
N SER A 38 3.30 17.89 20.61
CA SER A 38 4.31 18.70 19.93
C SER A 38 3.99 18.84 18.44
N ALA A 39 3.73 20.08 18.03
CA ALA A 39 3.39 20.43 16.65
C ALA A 39 4.58 20.25 15.69
N SER A 40 4.25 19.72 14.50
CA SER A 40 4.88 19.94 13.19
C SER A 40 6.36 19.57 13.02
N ALA A 41 6.63 18.26 13.02
CA ALA A 41 7.59 17.64 12.12
C ALA A 41 6.98 16.30 11.71
N ALA A 42 7.04 15.93 10.43
CA ALA A 42 6.52 14.65 9.93
C ALA A 42 6.93 13.52 10.88
N ARG A 43 5.97 12.70 11.35
CA ARG A 43 6.25 11.65 12.34
C ARG A 43 7.34 10.75 11.78
N GLU A 44 8.50 10.71 12.45
CA GLU A 44 9.52 9.71 12.14
C GLU A 44 8.94 8.35 12.52
N MET A 45 8.55 7.58 11.50
CA MET A 45 8.06 6.22 11.69
C MET A 45 9.27 5.33 12.02
N PRO A 46 9.17 4.44 13.03
CA PRO A 46 10.29 3.59 13.42
C PRO A 46 10.62 2.49 12.40
N TRP A 47 9.94 2.48 11.25
CA TRP A 47 10.09 1.51 10.16
C TRP A 47 10.42 2.26 8.87
N PRO A 48 11.24 1.68 7.98
CA PRO A 48 11.41 2.23 6.64
C PRO A 48 10.05 2.42 5.97
N HIS A 49 9.84 3.59 5.38
CA HIS A 49 8.59 3.91 4.68
C HIS A 49 8.79 3.90 3.17
N VAL A 50 8.15 2.93 2.52
CA VAL A 50 8.06 2.84 1.07
C VAL A 50 6.72 3.41 0.58
N LEU A 51 6.76 4.33 -0.39
CA LEU A 51 5.59 4.71 -1.17
C LEU A 51 5.59 3.92 -2.48
N THR A 52 4.56 3.11 -2.74
CA THR A 52 4.35 2.54 -4.09
C THR A 52 3.40 3.40 -4.93
N VAL A 53 3.78 3.66 -6.18
CA VAL A 53 2.97 4.37 -7.18
C VAL A 53 2.75 3.42 -8.36
N ALA A 54 1.59 2.74 -8.39
CA ALA A 54 1.33 1.67 -9.34
C ALA A 54 -0.17 1.41 -9.55
N GLY A 55 -0.48 0.51 -10.50
CA GLY A 55 -1.83 -0.01 -10.66
C GLY A 55 -2.24 -0.99 -9.55
N SER A 56 -3.54 -1.09 -9.31
CA SER A 56 -4.17 -2.07 -8.44
C SER A 56 -4.52 -3.34 -9.22
N ASP A 57 -4.10 -4.49 -8.70
CA ASP A 57 -4.41 -5.83 -9.18
C ASP A 57 -5.48 -6.49 -8.30
N SER A 58 -6.64 -6.81 -8.89
CA SER A 58 -7.73 -7.52 -8.19
C SER A 58 -7.33 -8.92 -7.70
N GLY A 59 -6.41 -9.60 -8.40
CA GLY A 59 -5.88 -10.91 -8.00
C GLY A 59 -4.85 -10.83 -6.87
N GLY A 60 -4.32 -9.64 -6.60
CA GLY A 60 -3.37 -9.36 -5.53
C GLY A 60 -2.00 -10.03 -5.66
N GLY A 61 -1.66 -10.53 -6.85
CA GLY A 61 -0.38 -11.16 -7.18
C GLY A 61 0.64 -10.17 -7.75
N ALA A 62 0.19 -9.02 -8.24
CA ALA A 62 0.98 -7.92 -8.76
C ALA A 62 0.52 -6.57 -8.18
N GLY A 63 0.94 -5.47 -8.81
CA GLY A 63 0.49 -4.11 -8.47
C GLY A 63 0.83 -3.68 -7.05
N ILE A 64 0.08 -2.70 -6.54
CA ILE A 64 0.24 -2.18 -5.17
C ILE A 64 0.05 -3.28 -4.11
N GLN A 65 -0.77 -4.30 -4.39
CA GLN A 65 -1.01 -5.42 -3.47
C GLN A 65 0.24 -6.25 -3.25
N ALA A 66 0.95 -6.60 -4.33
CA ALA A 66 2.23 -7.31 -4.24
C ALA A 66 3.30 -6.45 -3.58
N ASP A 67 3.32 -5.14 -3.88
CA ASP A 67 4.27 -4.20 -3.28
C ASP A 67 4.09 -4.11 -1.77
N ILE A 68 2.85 -3.96 -1.28
CA ILE A 68 2.53 -3.89 0.15
C ILE A 68 2.89 -5.20 0.84
N LYS A 69 2.58 -6.35 0.23
CA LYS A 69 2.97 -7.67 0.78
C LYS A 69 4.49 -7.81 0.86
N ALA A 70 5.23 -7.37 -0.16
CA ALA A 70 6.69 -7.40 -0.17
C ALA A 70 7.27 -6.48 0.92
N CYS A 71 6.72 -5.28 1.07
CA CYS A 71 7.15 -4.35 2.12
C CYS A 71 6.91 -4.92 3.51
N ALA A 72 5.72 -5.47 3.76
CA ALA A 72 5.37 -6.12 5.02
C ALA A 72 6.29 -7.32 5.33
N ALA A 73 6.56 -8.17 4.34
CA ALA A 73 7.45 -9.33 4.48
C ALA A 73 8.90 -8.95 4.83
N LEU A 74 9.31 -7.72 4.54
CA LEU A 74 10.65 -7.22 4.78
C LEU A 74 10.70 -6.18 5.94
N GLY A 75 9.59 -5.93 6.63
CA GLY A 75 9.54 -5.06 7.81
C GLY A 75 9.46 -3.56 7.51
N ALA A 76 8.96 -3.17 6.34
CA ALA A 76 8.71 -1.77 5.97
C ALA A 76 7.22 -1.43 6.03
N TYR A 77 6.92 -0.19 6.39
CA TYR A 77 5.59 0.38 6.19
C TYR A 77 5.42 0.78 4.73
N CYS A 78 4.27 0.50 4.14
CA CYS A 78 4.00 0.78 2.73
C CYS A 78 2.73 1.62 2.58
N SER A 79 2.87 2.83 2.02
CA SER A 79 1.73 3.60 1.51
C SER A 79 1.62 3.44 0.00
N SER A 80 0.47 3.77 -0.57
CA SER A 80 0.20 3.57 -1.99
C SER A 80 -0.47 4.78 -2.65
N VAL A 81 -0.11 5.03 -3.90
CA VAL A 81 -0.86 5.86 -4.86
C VAL A 81 -1.29 4.97 -6.02
N VAL A 82 -2.60 4.95 -6.29
CA VAL A 82 -3.20 4.10 -7.32
C VAL A 82 -3.27 4.87 -8.64
N THR A 83 -2.63 4.33 -9.69
CA THR A 83 -2.62 4.94 -11.03
C THR A 83 -3.69 4.38 -11.96
N ALA A 84 -4.14 3.16 -11.70
CA ALA A 84 -5.28 2.53 -12.36
C ALA A 84 -5.79 1.36 -11.50
N VAL A 85 -7.03 0.96 -11.70
CA VAL A 85 -7.60 -0.27 -11.16
C VAL A 85 -7.76 -1.26 -12.29
N THR A 86 -7.29 -2.49 -12.10
CA THR A 86 -7.42 -3.56 -13.09
C THR A 86 -8.39 -4.63 -12.61
N ALA A 87 -9.30 -5.03 -13.49
CA ALA A 87 -9.97 -6.33 -13.38
C ALA A 87 -8.94 -7.37 -13.88
N GLN A 88 -8.18 -7.93 -12.95
CA GLN A 88 -7.07 -8.83 -13.23
C GLN A 88 -7.15 -10.05 -12.32
N ASN A 89 -6.77 -11.20 -12.86
CA ASN A 89 -6.56 -12.45 -12.12
C ASN A 89 -5.36 -13.20 -12.72
N THR A 90 -5.13 -14.43 -12.27
CA THR A 90 -3.98 -15.23 -12.72
C THR A 90 -4.04 -15.66 -14.20
N ALA A 91 -5.20 -15.55 -14.86
CA ALA A 91 -5.35 -15.82 -16.28
C ALA A 91 -5.14 -14.59 -17.18
N GLY A 92 -5.03 -13.39 -16.60
CA GLY A 92 -4.74 -12.15 -17.33
C GLY A 92 -5.56 -10.95 -16.86
N VAL A 93 -5.54 -9.89 -17.67
CA VAL A 93 -6.27 -8.63 -17.45
C VAL A 93 -7.50 -8.58 -18.33
N GLN A 94 -8.67 -8.36 -17.74
CA GLN A 94 -9.96 -8.24 -18.44
C GLN A 94 -10.40 -6.78 -18.63
N GLY A 95 -9.86 -5.86 -17.84
CA GLY A 95 -10.20 -4.44 -17.94
C GLY A 95 -9.27 -3.56 -17.13
N ILE A 96 -9.14 -2.30 -17.56
CA ILE A 96 -8.30 -1.28 -16.92
C ILE A 96 -9.15 -0.02 -16.79
N HIS A 97 -9.21 0.52 -15.58
CA HIS A 97 -9.79 1.82 -15.29
C HIS A 97 -8.68 2.75 -14.80
N VAL A 98 -8.25 3.68 -15.66
CA VAL A 98 -7.19 4.64 -15.35
C VAL A 98 -7.72 5.69 -14.39
N VAL A 99 -6.96 5.97 -13.33
CA VAL A 99 -7.29 7.04 -12.39
C VAL A 99 -6.93 8.39 -13.03
N PRO A 100 -7.81 9.40 -12.99
CA PRO A 100 -7.50 10.74 -13.50
C PRO A 100 -6.23 11.35 -12.86
N GLU A 101 -5.44 12.06 -13.67
CA GLU A 101 -4.15 12.63 -13.24
C GLU A 101 -4.28 13.61 -12.06
N GLU A 102 -5.37 14.37 -12.01
CA GLU A 102 -5.69 15.26 -10.89
C GLU A 102 -5.84 14.48 -9.58
N PHE A 103 -6.57 13.35 -9.61
CA PHE A 103 -6.76 12.52 -8.42
C PHE A 103 -5.49 11.77 -8.02
N ILE A 104 -4.62 11.41 -8.97
CA ILE A 104 -3.27 10.89 -8.67
C ILE A 104 -2.45 11.96 -7.93
N ARG A 105 -2.53 13.22 -8.36
CA ARG A 105 -1.85 14.34 -7.72
C ARG A 105 -2.37 14.56 -6.28
N GLU A 106 -3.67 14.46 -6.06
CA GLU A 106 -4.27 14.55 -4.72
C GLU A 106 -3.77 13.43 -3.80
N GLN A 107 -3.74 12.18 -4.27
CA GLN A 107 -3.16 11.06 -3.51
C GLN A 107 -1.69 11.30 -3.16
N LEU A 108 -0.87 11.73 -4.13
CA LEU A 108 0.54 12.07 -3.91
C LEU A 108 0.71 13.18 -2.88
N ASN A 109 -0.04 14.28 -3.01
CA ASN A 109 0.00 15.39 -2.06
C ASN A 109 -0.41 14.93 -0.65
N SER A 110 -1.45 14.12 -0.54
CA SER A 110 -1.94 13.60 0.75
C SER A 110 -0.85 12.82 1.48
N VAL A 111 -0.19 11.87 0.81
CA VAL A 111 0.89 11.07 1.41
C VAL A 111 2.14 11.90 1.65
N LEU A 112 2.64 12.62 0.63
CA LEU A 112 3.95 13.27 0.69
C LEU A 112 3.99 14.53 1.56
N SER A 113 2.83 15.14 1.85
CA SER A 113 2.77 16.31 2.74
C SER A 113 2.66 15.95 4.22
N ASP A 114 2.26 14.73 4.56
CA ASP A 114 2.07 14.28 5.95
C ASP A 114 3.14 13.25 6.39
N MET A 115 3.60 12.41 5.47
CA MET A 115 4.39 11.23 5.79
C MET A 115 5.85 11.36 5.33
N SER A 116 6.79 10.98 6.19
CA SER A 116 8.21 10.86 5.86
C SER A 116 8.49 9.60 5.03
N VAL A 117 8.39 9.72 3.71
CA VAL A 117 8.74 8.63 2.78
C VAL A 117 10.27 8.53 2.66
N ASP A 118 10.80 7.31 2.65
CA ASP A 118 12.22 7.02 2.43
C ASP A 118 12.51 6.54 1.00
N VAL A 119 11.58 5.75 0.43
CA VAL A 119 11.75 5.16 -0.90
C VAL A 119 10.45 5.26 -1.69
N VAL A 120 10.55 5.63 -2.97
CA VAL A 120 9.42 5.56 -3.91
C VAL A 120 9.65 4.41 -4.88
N LYS A 121 8.70 3.47 -4.90
CA LYS A 121 8.59 2.40 -5.88
C LYS A 121 7.58 2.81 -6.94
N THR A 122 7.88 2.54 -8.21
CA THR A 122 6.91 2.71 -9.29
C THR A 122 6.58 1.39 -9.95
N GLY A 123 5.31 1.22 -10.34
CA GLY A 123 4.85 0.12 -11.18
C GLY A 123 4.26 0.67 -12.48
N MET A 124 3.07 0.18 -12.84
CA MET A 124 2.35 0.65 -14.02
C MET A 124 2.04 2.16 -13.93
N LEU A 125 2.52 2.94 -14.89
CA LEU A 125 2.21 4.36 -15.08
C LEU A 125 1.54 4.50 -16.46
N PRO A 126 0.22 4.72 -16.53
CA PRO A 126 -0.56 4.53 -17.77
C PRO A 126 -0.40 5.66 -18.80
N SER A 127 0.18 6.80 -18.44
CA SER A 127 0.39 7.93 -19.36
C SER A 127 1.66 8.71 -19.01
N ILE A 128 2.17 9.48 -19.98
CA ILE A 128 3.24 10.47 -19.75
C ILE A 128 2.78 11.54 -18.75
N GLY A 129 1.50 11.89 -18.73
CA GLY A 129 0.97 12.87 -17.77
C GLY A 129 1.07 12.38 -16.33
N VAL A 130 0.78 11.08 -16.06
CA VAL A 130 1.03 10.47 -14.75
C VAL A 130 2.51 10.56 -14.35
N VAL A 131 3.44 10.30 -15.28
CA VAL A 131 4.89 10.44 -15.01
C VAL A 131 5.24 11.89 -14.66
N ARG A 132 4.69 12.87 -15.38
CA ARG A 132 4.90 14.31 -15.10
C ARG A 132 4.38 14.68 -13.72
N VAL A 133 3.15 14.29 -13.39
CA VAL A 133 2.55 14.50 -12.06
C VAL A 133 3.46 13.93 -10.96
N LEU A 134 3.94 12.70 -11.13
CA LEU A 134 4.85 12.08 -10.17
C LEU A 134 6.14 12.88 -10.01
N CYS A 135 6.86 13.18 -11.11
CA CYS A 135 8.12 13.93 -11.01
C CYS A 135 7.90 15.34 -10.41
N GLU A 136 6.82 16.04 -10.75
CA GLU A 136 6.47 17.34 -10.16
C GLU A 136 6.24 17.22 -8.64
N SER A 137 5.49 16.21 -8.20
CA SER A 137 5.26 15.95 -6.79
C SER A 137 6.56 15.62 -6.05
N LEU A 138 7.46 14.82 -6.63
CA LEU A 138 8.75 14.49 -6.01
C LEU A 138 9.74 15.66 -5.98
N LYS A 139 9.63 16.61 -6.94
CA LYS A 139 10.36 17.88 -6.89
C LYS A 139 9.84 18.79 -5.78
N LYS A 140 8.51 18.82 -5.58
CA LYS A 140 7.86 19.61 -4.53
C LYS A 140 8.09 19.03 -3.13
N PHE A 141 8.10 17.71 -3.02
CA PHE A 141 8.29 16.96 -1.77
C PHE A 141 9.48 16.01 -1.91
N PRO A 142 10.71 16.49 -1.67
CA PRO A 142 11.90 15.66 -1.76
C PRO A 142 11.85 14.51 -0.74
N VAL A 143 11.99 13.29 -1.22
CA VAL A 143 12.10 12.07 -0.39
C VAL A 143 13.56 11.89 0.00
N LYS A 144 13.81 11.37 1.21
CA LYS A 144 15.16 11.20 1.74
C LYS A 144 15.94 10.16 0.92
N GLY A 145 16.73 10.62 -0.04
CA GLY A 145 17.57 9.77 -0.89
C GLY A 145 18.77 9.09 -0.19
N SER A 146 18.93 9.25 1.12
CA SER A 146 20.11 8.77 1.84
C SER A 146 19.80 8.60 3.32
N PHE A 147 19.77 7.35 3.77
CA PHE A 147 19.70 7.01 5.18
C PHE A 147 21.07 7.24 5.82
N SER A 148 21.19 8.25 6.67
CA SER A 148 22.34 8.46 7.55
C SER A 148 22.05 7.81 8.91
N GLY A 149 22.46 6.55 9.10
CA GLY A 149 22.55 5.95 10.44
C GLY A 149 22.21 4.46 10.57
N GLY A 150 23.25 3.64 10.75
CA GLY A 150 23.30 2.70 11.87
C GLY A 150 22.48 1.40 11.86
N SER A 151 22.53 0.57 10.80
CA SER A 151 22.54 -0.91 10.93
C SER A 151 22.71 -1.55 9.55
N SER A 152 23.91 -2.10 9.30
CA SER A 152 24.39 -2.45 7.95
C SER A 152 23.81 -3.75 7.36
N TYR A 153 22.88 -4.44 8.02
CA TYR A 153 22.47 -5.80 7.60
C TYR A 153 21.15 -5.88 6.82
N GLY A 154 20.34 -4.80 6.74
CA GLY A 154 19.03 -4.85 6.06
C GLY A 154 18.94 -4.14 4.70
N VAL A 155 19.77 -3.12 4.47
CA VAL A 155 19.49 -2.05 3.49
C VAL A 155 19.93 -2.39 2.05
N HIS A 156 20.96 -3.22 1.88
CA HIS A 156 21.39 -3.67 0.55
C HIS A 156 20.33 -4.52 -0.16
N LYS A 157 19.44 -5.19 0.59
CA LYS A 157 18.37 -6.02 0.04
C LYS A 157 17.31 -5.21 -0.72
N TRP A 158 17.08 -3.96 -0.31
CA TRP A 158 15.99 -3.13 -0.83
C TRP A 158 16.35 -2.35 -2.08
N ARG A 159 17.60 -1.88 -2.19
CA ARG A 159 18.09 -1.12 -3.37
C ARG A 159 18.07 -1.93 -4.67
N TYR A 160 18.18 -3.26 -4.59
CA TYR A 160 18.18 -4.14 -5.76
C TYR A 160 16.78 -4.65 -6.16
N SER A 161 15.87 -4.85 -5.20
CA SER A 161 14.50 -5.31 -5.52
C SER A 161 13.58 -4.20 -6.01
N PHE A 162 13.88 -2.94 -5.69
CA PHE A 162 13.05 -1.79 -6.04
C PHE A 162 13.82 -0.91 -7.06
N ARG A 163 13.42 -0.92 -8.34
CA ARG A 163 13.96 0.04 -9.34
C ARG A 163 13.53 1.46 -8.91
N ILE A 164 14.45 2.20 -8.32
CA ILE A 164 14.23 3.54 -7.77
C ILE A 164 14.21 4.58 -8.91
N ILE A 165 13.08 5.26 -9.14
CA ILE A 165 12.97 6.45 -10.04
C ILE A 165 13.39 7.72 -9.26
N TYR A 166 14.58 7.71 -8.68
CA TYR A 166 15.21 8.96 -8.23
C TYR A 166 16.17 9.50 -9.31
N SER A 167 16.78 8.61 -10.09
CA SER A 167 17.77 8.98 -11.11
C SER A 167 17.17 9.41 -12.45
N LEU A 168 15.85 9.35 -12.63
CA LEU A 168 15.16 9.67 -13.91
C LEU A 168 14.34 10.97 -13.87
N CYS A 169 14.05 11.51 -12.67
CA CYS A 169 13.33 12.78 -12.52
C CYS A 169 14.27 13.99 -12.26
N ILE A 170 15.59 13.75 -12.14
CA ILE A 170 16.67 14.75 -12.17
C ILE A 170 17.31 14.67 -13.55
#